data_AF-A0A3D0U7F2-F1
#
_entry.id   AF-A0A3D0U7F2-F1
#
_cell.length_a   1.000
_cell.length_b   1.000
_cell.length_c   1.000
_cell.angle_alpha   90.00
_cell.angle_beta   90.00
_cell.angle_gamma   90.00
#
_symmetry.space_group_name_H-M   'P 1'
#
loop_
_entity.id
_entity.type
_entity.pdbx_description
1 polymer ?
#
loop_
_entity_poly.entity_id
_entity_poly.type
_entity_poly.pdbx_seq_one_letter_code
_entity_poly.pdbx_strand_id
1 'polypeptide(L)'
;MMGIFMGPLAGRIGNRLGSGTTLLIGTATLAASLACLLIVSVWAVVLGLVLMCAGFFCVHAAAVGAINRKLSGGQGRANALYVLFYYVGGWAGITVAGFAYSAQGWNAVVGVGFLLLLLLVNAGFSERRNHP
;
A
#
# COMPACT_ATOMS: atom_id res chain seq x y z
N MET A 1 4.22 18.15 3.53
CA MET A 1 3.50 18.75 4.68
C MET A 1 2.60 17.75 5.40
N MET A 2 1.69 17.02 4.74
CA MET A 2 0.85 15.99 5.41
C MET A 2 1.62 14.76 5.97
N GLY A 3 2.81 14.45 5.45
CA GLY A 3 3.62 13.31 5.93
C GLY A 3 4.25 13.48 7.32
N ILE A 4 4.45 14.72 7.79
CA ILE A 4 5.08 15.00 9.10
C ILE A 4 4.11 14.70 10.26
N PHE A 5 2.81 14.92 10.07
CA PHE A 5 1.79 14.63 11.08
C PHE A 5 1.28 13.19 11.04
N MET A 6 1.27 12.56 9.86
CA MET A 6 0.81 11.17 9.71
C MET A 6 1.85 10.14 10.18
N GLY A 7 3.16 10.44 10.07
CA GLY A 7 4.23 9.52 10.48
C GLY A 7 4.19 9.11 11.97
N PRO A 8 4.07 10.04 12.93
CA PRO A 8 4.01 9.71 14.34
C PRO A 8 2.69 9.04 14.76
N LEU A 9 1.57 9.41 14.13
CA LEU A 9 0.25 8.84 14.44
C LEU A 9 0.12 7.42 13.90
N ALA A 10 0.58 7.16 12.67
CA ALA A 10 0.66 5.81 12.10
C ALA A 10 1.65 4.92 12.88
N GLY A 11 2.76 5.48 13.36
CA GLY A 11 3.71 4.79 14.23
C GLY A 11 3.13 4.39 15.59
N ARG A 12 2.35 5.26 16.25
CA ARG A 12 1.70 4.94 17.54
C ARG A 12 0.55 3.95 17.43
N ILE A 13 -0.23 4.01 16.35
CA ILE A 13 -1.31 3.05 16.06
C ILE A 13 -0.71 1.69 15.67
N GLY A 14 0.34 1.67 14.84
CA GLY A 14 1.07 0.45 14.44
C GLY A 14 1.81 -0.26 15.58
N ASN A 15 2.20 0.46 16.64
CA ASN A 15 2.81 -0.13 17.84
C ASN A 15 1.78 -0.73 18.82
N ARG A 16 0.47 -0.42 18.68
CA ARG A 16 -0.59 -0.96 19.55
C ARG A 16 -1.50 -2.00 18.90
N LEU A 17 -1.58 -2.06 17.56
CA LEU A 17 -2.53 -2.92 16.83
C LEU A 17 -1.90 -4.06 16.00
N GLY A 18 -0.56 -4.12 15.93
CA GLY A 18 0.18 -5.13 15.16
C GLY A 18 0.32 -4.78 13.66
N SER A 19 1.42 -5.21 13.02
CA SER A 19 1.71 -4.93 11.60
C SER A 19 0.59 -5.37 10.67
N GLY A 20 -0.02 -6.54 10.94
CA GLY A 20 -1.06 -7.11 10.09
C GLY A 20 -2.33 -6.26 10.02
N THR A 21 -2.81 -5.74 11.16
CA THR A 21 -4.04 -4.93 11.22
C THR A 21 -3.87 -3.60 10.48
N THR A 22 -2.72 -2.94 10.64
CA THR A 22 -2.41 -1.70 9.92
C THR A 22 -2.30 -1.93 8.42
N LEU A 23 -1.71 -3.06 7.99
CA LEU A 23 -1.65 -3.43 6.57
C LEU A 23 -3.05 -3.62 5.98
N LEU A 24 -3.95 -4.31 6.69
CA LEU A 24 -5.33 -4.53 6.24
C LEU A 24 -6.13 -3.23 6.14
N ILE A 25 -6.02 -2.33 7.13
CA ILE A 25 -6.69 -1.01 7.10
C ILE A 25 -6.17 -0.16 5.92
N GLY A 26 -4.84 -0.14 5.71
CA GLY A 26 -4.23 0.58 4.58
C GLY A 26 -4.70 0.01 3.24
N THR A 27 -4.78 -1.32 3.13
CA THR A 27 -5.25 -2.01 1.92
C THR A 27 -6.73 -1.74 1.64
N ALA A 28 -7.59 -1.72 2.67
CA ALA A 28 -8.99 -1.35 2.52
C ALA A 28 -9.16 0.12 2.08
N THR A 29 -8.31 1.01 2.59
CA THR A 29 -8.29 2.42 2.18
C THR A 29 -7.89 2.56 0.71
N LEU A 30 -6.88 1.79 0.25
CA LEU A 30 -6.50 1.74 -1.16
C LEU A 30 -7.65 1.19 -2.04
N ALA A 31 -8.33 0.13 -1.60
CA ALA A 31 -9.50 -0.39 -2.32
C ALA A 31 -10.61 0.67 -2.47
N ALA A 32 -10.90 1.42 -1.39
CA ALA A 32 -11.87 2.51 -1.42
C ALA A 32 -11.45 3.66 -2.36
N SER A 33 -10.16 3.99 -2.40
CA SER A 33 -9.65 4.99 -3.35
C SER A 33 -9.82 4.56 -4.80
N LEU A 34 -9.55 3.28 -5.12
CA LEU A 34 -9.78 2.74 -6.46
C LEU A 34 -11.26 2.83 -6.81
N ALA A 35 -12.17 2.45 -5.92
CA ALA A 35 -13.60 2.58 -6.15
C ALA A 35 -14.03 4.02 -6.46
N CYS A 36 -13.46 5.01 -5.75
CA CYS A 36 -13.71 6.43 -6.04
C CYS A 36 -13.20 6.86 -7.42
N LEU A 37 -12.09 6.28 -7.89
CA LEU A 37 -11.50 6.56 -9.20
C LEU A 37 -12.31 6.01 -10.38
N LEU A 38 -13.31 5.14 -10.17
CA LEU A 38 -14.27 4.77 -11.22
C LEU A 38 -15.40 5.79 -11.37
N ILE A 39 -15.64 6.63 -10.36
CA ILE A 39 -16.72 7.61 -10.40
C ILE A 39 -16.28 8.77 -11.30
N VAL A 40 -17.04 9.04 -12.36
CA VAL A 40 -16.78 10.13 -13.31
C VAL A 40 -17.16 11.49 -12.69
N SER A 41 -16.43 11.88 -11.64
CA SER A 41 -16.60 13.15 -10.92
C SER A 41 -15.26 13.68 -10.46
N VAL A 42 -14.99 14.96 -10.72
CA VAL A 42 -13.74 15.63 -10.32
C VAL A 42 -13.53 15.54 -8.81
N TRP A 43 -14.60 15.72 -8.03
CA TRP A 43 -14.55 15.61 -6.57
C TRP A 43 -14.21 14.19 -6.10
N ALA A 44 -14.72 13.17 -6.79
CA ALA A 44 -14.41 11.78 -6.47
C ALA A 44 -12.95 11.43 -6.77
N VAL A 45 -12.38 11.97 -7.86
CA VAL A 45 -10.96 11.80 -8.19
C VAL A 45 -10.06 12.46 -7.14
N VAL A 46 -10.38 13.68 -6.70
CA VAL A 46 -9.63 14.38 -5.65
C VAL A 46 -9.67 13.59 -4.34
N LEU A 47 -10.85 13.15 -3.90
CA LEU A 47 -10.99 12.31 -2.70
C LEU A 47 -10.24 10.98 -2.85
N GLY A 48 -10.33 10.35 -4.03
CA GLY A 48 -9.61 9.12 -4.37
C GLY A 48 -8.10 9.29 -4.22
N LEU A 49 -7.52 10.36 -4.75
CA LEU A 49 -6.09 10.67 -4.62
C LEU A 49 -5.64 10.86 -3.16
N VAL A 50 -6.45 11.56 -2.35
CA VAL A 50 -6.17 11.75 -0.92
C VAL A 50 -6.20 10.42 -0.17
N LEU A 51 -7.22 9.60 -0.41
CA LEU A 51 -7.35 8.26 0.16
C LEU A 51 -6.20 7.34 -0.29
N MET A 52 -5.82 7.41 -1.57
CA MET A 52 -4.71 6.65 -2.13
C MET A 52 -3.40 6.98 -1.40
N CYS A 53 -3.12 8.26 -1.16
CA CYS A 53 -1.94 8.69 -0.42
C CYS A 53 -1.97 8.19 1.03
N ALA A 54 -3.10 8.37 1.72
CA ALA A 54 -3.27 7.89 3.10
C ALA A 54 -3.07 6.37 3.21
N GLY A 55 -3.68 5.59 2.32
CA GLY A 55 -3.55 4.14 2.26
C GLY A 55 -2.12 3.69 1.98
N PHE A 56 -1.45 4.33 1.01
CA PHE A 56 -0.07 4.05 0.66
C PHE A 56 0.88 4.28 1.84
N PHE A 57 0.79 5.42 2.52
CA PHE A 57 1.63 5.71 3.69
C PHE A 57 1.38 4.71 4.83
N CYS A 58 0.13 4.30 5.07
CA CYS A 58 -0.20 3.29 6.07
C CYS A 58 0.47 1.94 5.75
N VAL A 59 0.34 1.46 4.51
CA VAL A 59 0.94 0.20 4.06
C VAL A 59 2.47 0.26 4.12
N HIS A 60 3.06 1.36 3.64
CA HIS A 60 4.51 1.56 3.61
C HIS A 60 5.10 1.56 5.04
N ALA A 61 4.49 2.31 5.96
CA ALA A 61 4.92 2.35 7.35
C ALA A 61 4.77 0.98 8.04
N ALA A 62 3.68 0.25 7.76
CA ALA A 62 3.47 -1.10 8.30
C ALA A 62 4.51 -2.11 7.78
N ALA A 63 4.84 -2.05 6.48
CA ALA A 63 5.82 -2.94 5.85
C ALA A 63 7.23 -2.70 6.40
N VAL A 64 7.69 -1.44 6.42
CA VAL A 64 9.02 -1.09 6.96
C VAL A 64 9.09 -1.40 8.45
N GLY A 65 8.02 -1.13 9.22
CA GLY A 65 7.94 -1.48 10.63
C GLY A 65 8.00 -2.98 10.90
N ALA A 66 7.36 -3.80 10.05
CA ALA A 66 7.42 -5.25 10.15
C ALA A 66 8.82 -5.80 9.85
N ILE A 67 9.47 -5.31 8.78
CA ILE A 67 10.84 -5.71 8.42
C ILE A 67 11.82 -5.36 9.55
N ASN A 68 11.76 -4.13 10.06
CA ASN A 68 12.69 -3.67 11.11
C ASN A 68 12.49 -4.39 12.44
N ARG A 69 11.27 -4.83 12.79
CA ARG A 69 11.02 -5.63 14.00
C ARG A 69 11.58 -7.05 13.92
N LYS A 70 11.63 -7.65 12.73
CA LYS A 70 12.13 -9.03 12.53
C LYS A 70 13.66 -9.10 12.45
N LEU A 71 14.33 -7.96 12.37
CA LEU A 71 15.79 -7.89 12.24
C LEU A 71 16.43 -7.45 13.55
N SER A 72 17.25 -8.33 14.12
CA SER A 72 18.13 -8.05 15.26
C SER A 72 19.44 -7.35 14.84
N GLY A 73 19.75 -7.27 13.53
CA GLY A 73 20.87 -6.53 12.94
C GLY A 73 20.81 -6.48 11.41
N GLY A 74 21.59 -5.60 10.78
CA GLY A 74 21.69 -5.51 9.31
C GLY A 74 20.57 -4.74 8.61
N GLN A 75 19.90 -3.82 9.32
CA GLN A 75 18.76 -3.04 8.82
C GLN A 75 19.06 -2.29 7.51
N GLY A 76 20.30 -1.81 7.34
CA GLY A 76 20.73 -1.14 6.10
C GLY A 76 20.60 -2.02 4.85
N ARG A 77 20.99 -3.30 4.92
CA ARG A 77 20.89 -4.23 3.78
C ARG A 77 19.44 -4.61 3.50
N ALA A 78 18.65 -4.85 4.55
CA ALA A 78 17.24 -5.17 4.39
C ALA A 78 16.44 -4.00 3.81
N ASN A 79 16.72 -2.76 4.25
CA ASN A 79 16.07 -1.57 3.70
C ASN A 79 16.50 -1.32 2.25
N ALA A 80 17.77 -1.54 1.91
CA ALA A 80 18.23 -1.46 0.52
C ALA A 80 17.49 -2.46 -0.39
N LEU A 81 17.31 -3.70 0.08
CA LEU A 81 16.57 -4.73 -0.65
C LEU A 81 15.07 -4.38 -0.77
N TYR A 82 14.48 -3.82 0.29
CA TYR A 82 13.11 -3.29 0.26
C TYR A 82 12.94 -2.22 -0.80
N VAL A 83 13.86 -1.25 -0.86
CA VAL A 83 13.84 -0.18 -1.88
C VAL A 83 14.02 -0.75 -3.29
N LEU A 84 14.90 -1.73 -3.46
CA LEU A 84 15.07 -2.42 -4.75
C LEU A 84 13.74 -3.05 -5.21
N PHE A 85 13.10 -3.85 -4.36
CA PHE A 85 11.80 -4.45 -4.69
C PHE A 85 10.70 -3.40 -4.90
N TYR A 86 10.71 -2.31 -4.14
CA TYR A 86 9.77 -1.21 -4.32
C TYR A 86 9.88 -0.59 -5.73
N TYR A 87 11.10 -0.31 -6.19
CA TYR A 87 11.29 0.27 -7.53
C TYR A 87 11.04 -0.74 -8.65
N VAL A 88 11.49 -1.99 -8.50
CA VAL A 88 11.22 -3.05 -9.48
C VAL A 88 9.72 -3.31 -9.60
N GLY A 89 9.02 -3.43 -8.47
CA GLY A 89 7.56 -3.57 -8.43
C GLY A 89 6.84 -2.36 -9.00
N GLY A 90 7.31 -1.14 -8.73
CA GLY A 90 6.78 0.10 -9.30
C GLY A 90 6.90 0.13 -10.83
N TRP A 91 8.08 -0.20 -11.35
CA TRP A 91 8.31 -0.29 -12.80
C TRP A 91 7.42 -1.35 -13.47
N ALA A 92 7.36 -2.56 -12.90
CA ALA A 92 6.50 -3.62 -13.41
C ALA A 92 5.02 -3.22 -13.36
N GLY A 93 4.57 -2.62 -12.25
CA GLY A 93 3.20 -2.17 -12.05
C GLY A 93 2.78 -1.08 -13.05
N ILE A 94 3.63 -0.07 -13.27
CA ILE A 94 3.38 0.99 -14.27
C ILE A 94 3.33 0.39 -15.68
N THR A 95 4.24 -0.52 -16.00
CA THR A 95 4.29 -1.16 -17.32
C THR A 95 3.02 -1.99 -17.58
N VAL A 96 2.62 -2.83 -16.63
CA VAL A 96 1.38 -3.63 -16.73
C VAL A 96 0.14 -2.73 -16.79
N ALA A 97 0.09 -1.67 -16.00
CA ALA A 97 -1.00 -0.69 -16.06
C ALA A 97 -1.06 0.02 -17.42
N GLY A 98 0.08 0.36 -18.01
CA GLY A 98 0.17 0.93 -19.36
C GLY A 98 -0.40 -0.01 -20.41
N PHE A 99 0.01 -1.28 -20.40
CA PHE A 99 -0.55 -2.30 -21.31
C PHE A 99 -2.05 -2.51 -21.08
N ALA A 100 -2.49 -2.58 -19.83
CA ALA A 100 -3.90 -2.73 -19.48
C ALA A 100 -4.74 -1.55 -20.00
N TYR A 101 -4.22 -0.33 -19.86
CA TYR A 101 -4.86 0.87 -20.39
C TYR A 101 -4.96 0.84 -21.92
N SER A 102 -3.90 0.44 -22.62
CA SER A 102 -3.93 0.31 -24.08
C SER A 102 -4.89 -0.76 -24.58
N ALA A 103 -5.13 -1.82 -23.79
CA ALA A 103 -6.02 -2.92 -24.17
C ALA A 103 -7.51 -2.61 -23.98
N GLN A 104 -7.90 -2.08 -22.81
CA GLN A 104 -9.31 -1.91 -22.41
C GLN A 104 -9.58 -0.59 -21.66
N GLY A 105 -8.65 0.36 -21.73
CA GLY A 105 -8.78 1.66 -21.09
C GLY A 105 -8.74 1.59 -19.57
N TRP A 106 -9.40 2.56 -18.93
CA TRP A 106 -9.30 2.79 -17.48
C TRP A 106 -9.80 1.62 -16.63
N ASN A 107 -10.84 0.90 -17.07
CA ASN A 107 -11.41 -0.20 -16.32
C ASN A 107 -10.42 -1.36 -16.12
N ALA A 108 -9.57 -1.63 -17.11
CA ALA A 108 -8.55 -2.66 -16.98
C ALA A 108 -7.42 -2.25 -16.02
N VAL A 109 -7.05 -0.97 -15.98
CA VAL A 109 -6.08 -0.43 -15.00
C VAL A 109 -6.60 -0.62 -13.57
N VAL A 110 -7.87 -0.28 -13.35
CA VAL A 110 -8.56 -0.49 -12.08
C VAL A 110 -8.59 -1.97 -11.70
N GLY A 111 -8.92 -2.85 -12.65
CA GLY A 111 -8.93 -4.30 -12.43
C GLY A 111 -7.57 -4.86 -12.02
N VAL A 112 -6.49 -4.44 -12.68
CA VAL A 112 -5.11 -4.77 -12.28
C VAL A 112 -4.82 -4.27 -10.86
N GLY A 113 -5.25 -3.05 -10.52
CA GLY A 113 -5.09 -2.52 -9.17
C GLY A 113 -5.80 -3.35 -8.11
N PHE A 114 -7.02 -3.81 -8.35
CA PHE A 114 -7.72 -4.73 -7.44
C PHE A 114 -7.00 -6.08 -7.30
N LEU A 115 -6.47 -6.64 -8.39
CA LEU A 115 -5.64 -7.86 -8.33
C LEU A 115 -4.39 -7.68 -7.46
N LEU A 116 -3.70 -6.54 -7.58
CA LEU A 116 -2.55 -6.24 -6.73
C LEU A 116 -2.94 -6.06 -5.26
N LEU A 117 -4.13 -5.51 -4.97
CA LEU A 117 -4.65 -5.40 -3.60
C LEU A 117 -4.89 -6.76 -2.95
N LEU A 118 -5.23 -7.81 -3.71
CA LEU A 118 -5.37 -9.16 -3.15
C LEU A 118 -4.05 -9.69 -2.58
N LEU A 119 -2.91 -9.36 -3.21
CA LEU A 119 -1.58 -9.72 -2.69
C LEU A 119 -1.31 -9.04 -1.34
N LEU A 120 -1.70 -7.77 -1.21
CA LEU A 120 -1.59 -6.99 0.03
C LEU A 120 -2.50 -7.55 1.14
N VAL A 121 -3.73 -7.93 0.80
CA VAL A 121 -4.66 -8.59 1.74
C VAL A 121 -4.06 -9.91 2.25
N ASN A 122 -3.54 -10.76 1.36
CA ASN A 122 -2.90 -12.02 1.73
C ASN A 122 -1.67 -11.81 2.61
N ALA A 123 -0.83 -10.82 2.30
CA ALA A 123 0.30 -10.44 3.13
C ALA A 123 -0.15 -9.96 4.53
N GLY A 124 -1.25 -9.21 4.61
CA GLY A 124 -1.83 -8.72 5.87
C GLY A 124 -2.35 -9.84 6.75
N PHE A 125 -3.06 -10.81 6.16
CA PHE A 125 -3.50 -12.01 6.87
C PHE A 125 -2.34 -12.89 7.33
N SER A 126 -1.32 -13.11 6.48
CA SER A 126 -0.12 -13.86 6.84
C SER A 126 0.61 -13.24 8.03
N GLU A 127 0.77 -11.91 8.02
CA GLU A 127 1.43 -11.18 9.09
C GLU A 127 0.62 -11.20 10.41
N ARG A 128 -0.72 -11.17 10.32
CA ARG A 128 -1.61 -11.31 11.48
C ARG A 128 -1.57 -12.72 12.09
N ARG A 129 -1.33 -13.74 11.27
CA ARG A 129 -1.21 -15.14 11.71
C ARG A 129 0.13 -15.44 12.39
N ASN A 130 1.20 -14.71 12.04
CA ASN A 130 2.55 -14.94 12.58
C ASN A 130 2.81 -14.23 13.93
N HIS A 131 1.90 -13.39 14.40
CA HIS A 131 1.98 -12.73 15.71
C HIS A 131 0.62 -12.86 16.44
N PRO A 132 0.37 -14.00 17.12
CA PRO A 132 -0.76 -14.15 18.04
C PRO A 132 -0.63 -13.28 19.29
#